data_AF-A0A7L3TJE2-F1
#
_entry.id   AF-A0A7L3TJE2-F1
#
_cell.length_a   1.000
_cell.length_b   1.000
_cell.length_c   1.000
_cell.angle_alpha   90.00
_cell.angle_beta   90.00
_cell.angle_gamma   90.00
#
_symmetry.space_group_name_H-M   'P 1'
#
loop_
_entity.id
_entity.type
_entity.pdbx_description
1 polymer ?
#
loop_
_entity_poly.entity_id
_entity_poly.type
_entity_poly.pdbx_seq_one_letter_code
_entity_poly.pdbx_strand_id
1 'polypeptide(L)'
;RPVPRWCRREVDEQHRETLEHRGETRVLQQRSPWGLLRVGCLGQPLAQHLLPYARTLPLPLFAPPDLRGAKAGVPRTLSRSLSHEAQRG
;
A
#
# COMPACT_ATOMS: atom_id res chain seq x y z
N ARG A 1 -14.96 4.59 -30.73
CA ARG A 1 -13.77 5.27 -30.16
C ARG A 1 -12.53 4.63 -30.79
N PRO A 2 -11.53 5.38 -31.26
CA PRO A 2 -10.31 4.78 -31.82
C PRO A 2 -9.67 3.84 -30.78
N VAL A 3 -9.16 2.70 -31.25
CA VAL A 3 -8.49 1.71 -30.39
C VAL A 3 -7.20 2.35 -29.86
N PRO A 4 -6.94 2.32 -28.55
CA PRO A 4 -5.67 2.80 -28.03
C PRO A 4 -4.52 2.03 -28.69
N ARG A 5 -3.51 2.77 -29.14
CA ARG A 5 -2.31 2.22 -29.79
C ARG A 5 -1.10 2.55 -28.96
N TRP A 6 -0.14 1.64 -28.89
CA TRP A 6 1.16 1.89 -28.29
C TRP A 6 2.25 1.73 -29.35
N CYS A 7 3.33 2.48 -29.17
CA CYS A 7 4.53 2.41 -30.00
C CYS A 7 5.75 2.47 -29.09
N ARG A 8 6.71 1.57 -29.31
CA ARG A 8 8.04 1.60 -28.69
C ARG A 8 9.06 1.66 -29.82
N ARG A 9 9.94 2.65 -29.79
CA ARG A 9 11.02 2.81 -30.76
C ARG A 9 12.35 2.82 -30.04
N GLU A 10 13.28 2.04 -30.56
CA GLU A 10 14.63 1.90 -30.03
C GLU A 10 15.61 2.19 -31.18
N VAL A 11 16.64 2.96 -30.87
CA VAL A 11 17.67 3.33 -31.84
C VAL A 11 19.01 3.05 -31.19
N ASP A 12 19.79 2.19 -31.83
CA ASP A 12 21.18 1.92 -31.47
C ASP A 12 22.07 2.59 -32.52
N GLU A 13 22.61 3.76 -32.18
CA GLU A 13 23.45 4.53 -33.09
C GLU A 13 24.83 3.90 -33.31
N GLN A 14 25.33 3.14 -32.32
CA GLN A 14 26.62 2.49 -32.39
C GLN A 14 26.62 1.35 -33.42
N HIS A 15 25.54 0.58 -33.48
CA HIS A 15 25.35 -0.51 -34.45
C HIS A 15 24.57 -0.07 -35.70
N ARG A 16 24.08 1.18 -35.74
CA ARG A 16 23.21 1.73 -36.80
C ARG A 16 21.92 0.93 -36.98
N GLU A 17 21.34 0.49 -35.88
CA GLU A 17 20.11 -0.30 -35.86
C GLU A 17 18.94 0.54 -35.35
N THR A 18 17.75 0.26 -35.87
CA THR A 18 16.51 0.88 -35.39
C THR A 18 15.42 -0.17 -35.37
N LEU A 19 14.75 -0.28 -34.22
CA LEU A 19 13.69 -1.23 -33.97
C LEU A 19 12.42 -0.47 -33.57
N GLU A 20 11.28 -0.84 -34.15
CA GLU A 20 10.01 -0.23 -33.83
C GLU A 20 8.92 -1.28 -33.63
N HIS A 21 8.28 -1.25 -32.47
CA HIS A 21 7.16 -2.10 -32.12
C HIS A 21 5.90 -1.25 -32.01
N ARG A 22 4.86 -1.63 -32.74
CA ARG A 22 3.52 -1.03 -32.65
C ARG A 22 2.50 -2.09 -32.30
N GLY A 23 1.51 -1.72 -31.51
CA GLY A 23 0.42 -2.62 -31.17
C GLY A 23 -0.87 -1.89 -30.84
N GLU A 24 -1.97 -2.61 -30.97
CA GLU A 24 -3.27 -2.16 -30.50
C GLU A 24 -3.54 -2.72 -29.10
N THR A 25 -4.17 -1.92 -28.26
CA THR A 25 -4.57 -2.30 -26.91
C THR A 25 -6.07 -2.12 -26.77
N ARG A 26 -6.76 -3.15 -26.29
CA ARG A 26 -8.19 -3.07 -25.98
C ARG A 26 -8.34 -2.79 -24.50
N VAL A 27 -8.93 -1.64 -24.16
CA VAL A 27 -9.27 -1.30 -22.78
C VAL A 27 -10.62 -1.91 -22.42
N LEU A 28 -10.69 -2.55 -21.26
CA LEU A 28 -11.91 -3.08 -20.66
C LEU A 28 -12.27 -2.25 -19.43
N GLN A 29 -13.55 -1.90 -19.31
CA GLN A 29 -14.12 -1.27 -18.13
C GLN A 29 -15.43 -1.98 -17.78
N GLN A 30 -15.50 -2.55 -16.59
CA GLN A 30 -16.68 -3.27 -16.09
C GLN A 30 -17.09 -2.67 -14.74
N ARG A 31 -18.39 -2.37 -14.59
CA ARG A 31 -19.00 -1.87 -13.35
C ARG A 31 -20.02 -2.89 -12.84
N SER A 32 -20.07 -3.07 -11.52
CA SER A 32 -21.10 -3.88 -10.87
C SER A 32 -22.09 -3.00 -10.08
N PRO A 33 -23.31 -3.49 -9.81
CA PRO A 33 -24.27 -2.81 -8.94
C PRO A 33 -23.78 -2.62 -7.50
N TRP A 34 -22.82 -3.42 -7.04
CA TRP A 34 -22.25 -3.37 -5.69
C TRP A 34 -21.06 -2.42 -5.57
N GLY A 35 -20.89 -1.50 -6.52
CA GLY A 35 -19.82 -0.51 -6.50
C GLY A 35 -18.44 -1.08 -6.86
N LEU A 36 -18.36 -2.25 -7.50
CA LEU A 36 -17.08 -2.80 -7.95
C LEU A 36 -16.75 -2.28 -9.36
N LEU A 37 -15.57 -1.68 -9.53
CA LEU A 37 -15.01 -1.30 -10.82
C LEU A 37 -13.82 -2.20 -11.14
N ARG A 38 -13.86 -2.85 -12.32
CA ARG A 38 -12.71 -3.54 -12.91
C ARG A 38 -12.28 -2.82 -14.18
N VAL A 39 -11.01 -2.45 -14.27
CA VAL A 39 -10.49 -1.67 -15.40
C VAL A 39 -9.07 -2.11 -15.75
N GLY A 40 -8.74 -2.12 -17.04
CA GLY A 40 -7.41 -2.47 -17.51
C GLY A 40 -7.35 -2.82 -18.99
N CYS A 41 -6.21 -3.37 -19.41
CA CYS A 41 -6.02 -3.87 -20.78
C CYS A 41 -6.49 -5.33 -20.87
N LEU A 42 -7.22 -5.67 -21.94
CA LEU A 42 -7.66 -7.03 -22.20
C LEU A 42 -6.44 -7.97 -22.36
N GLY A 43 -6.48 -9.12 -21.70
CA GLY A 43 -5.36 -10.07 -21.66
C GLY A 43 -4.31 -9.77 -20.60
N GLN A 44 -4.50 -8.72 -19.79
CA GLN A 44 -3.68 -8.40 -18.62
C GLN A 44 -4.54 -8.47 -17.34
N PRO A 45 -3.94 -8.64 -16.15
CA PRO A 45 -4.66 -8.50 -14.89
C PRO A 45 -5.36 -7.14 -14.79
N LEU A 46 -6.64 -7.15 -14.39
CA LEU A 46 -7.44 -5.93 -14.26
C LEU A 46 -7.28 -5.35 -12.86
N ALA A 47 -7.12 -4.03 -12.77
CA ALA A 47 -7.21 -3.32 -11.50
C ALA A 47 -8.66 -3.35 -10.99
N GLN A 48 -8.83 -3.56 -9.69
CA GLN A 48 -10.14 -3.58 -9.04
C GLN A 48 -10.23 -2.47 -8.00
N HIS A 49 -11.33 -1.71 -8.04
CA HIS A 49 -11.59 -0.61 -7.10
C HIS A 49 -13.01 -0.69 -6.54
N LEU A 50 -13.16 -0.42 -5.25
CA LEU A 50 -14.46 -0.19 -4.61
C LEU A 50 -14.87 1.28 -4.82
N LEU A 51 -16.14 1.51 -5.13
CA LEU A 51 -16.73 2.82 -5.36
C LEU A 51 -17.69 3.21 -4.21
N PRO A 52 -17.74 4.50 -3.81
CA PRO A 52 -16.95 5.60 -4.36
C PRO A 52 -15.47 5.46 -4.00
N TYR A 53 -14.60 5.84 -4.95
CA TYR A 53 -13.16 5.65 -4.80
C TYR A 53 -12.61 6.54 -3.67
N ALA A 54 -12.04 5.92 -2.64
CA ALA A 54 -11.40 6.62 -1.53
C ALA A 54 -9.87 6.49 -1.64
N ARG A 55 -9.16 7.63 -1.59
CA ARG A 55 -7.70 7.68 -1.50
C ARG A 55 -7.25 7.61 -0.05
N THR A 56 -7.49 6.47 0.60
CA THR A 56 -7.02 6.27 1.98
C THR A 56 -5.52 6.04 1.99
N LEU A 57 -4.80 6.83 2.77
CA LEU A 57 -3.41 6.52 3.10
C LEU A 57 -3.35 5.16 3.83
N PRO A 58 -2.28 4.37 3.64
CA PRO A 58 -2.07 3.18 4.46
C PRO A 58 -2.05 3.58 5.94
N LEU A 59 -2.49 2.66 6.79
CA LEU A 59 -2.40 2.84 8.24
C LEU A 59 -0.96 3.24 8.62
N PRO A 60 -0.78 4.22 9.52
CA PRO A 60 0.55 4.64 9.91
C PRO A 60 1.29 3.45 10.50
N LEU A 61 2.52 3.21 10.04
CA LEU A 61 3.39 2.14 10.55
C LEU A 61 3.68 2.29 12.04
N PHE A 62 3.58 3.51 12.56
CA PHE A 62 3.75 3.84 13.96
C PHE A 62 2.50 4.57 14.45
N ALA A 63 1.70 3.86 15.24
CA ALA A 63 0.73 4.54 16.11
C ALA A 63 1.50 5.06 17.33
N PRO A 64 1.41 6.36 17.67
CA PRO A 64 1.98 6.83 18.93
C PRO A 64 1.34 6.05 20.09
N PRO A 65 2.11 5.73 21.15
CA PRO A 65 1.55 5.06 22.32
C PRO A 65 0.40 5.89 22.88
N ASP A 66 -0.71 5.22 23.22
CA ASP A 66 -1.87 5.88 23.81
C ASP A 66 -1.50 6.41 25.20
N LEU A 67 -1.29 7.72 25.31
CA LEU A 67 -0.97 8.39 26.57
C LEU A 67 -2.24 8.68 27.40
N ARG A 68 -3.44 8.24 26.98
CA ARG A 68 -4.68 8.32 27.76
C ARG A 68 -4.61 7.34 28.94
N GLY A 69 -3.86 7.74 29.96
CA GLY A 69 -3.53 6.96 31.16
C GLY A 69 -2.17 7.30 31.75
N ALA A 70 -1.32 8.01 31.00
CA ALA A 70 0.04 8.40 31.41
C ALA A 70 0.07 9.70 32.24
N LYS A 71 -0.94 9.94 33.09
CA LYS A 71 -0.80 10.88 34.21
C LYS A 71 -0.75 10.11 35.52
N ALA A 72 0.42 10.25 36.16
CA ALA A 72 0.79 9.86 37.51
C ALA A 72 1.10 8.37 37.74
N GLY A 73 2.39 8.06 37.86
CA GLY A 73 2.83 6.86 38.57
C GLY A 73 4.11 6.26 38.02
N VAL A 74 5.24 6.62 38.63
CA VAL A 74 6.48 5.84 38.62
C VAL A 74 6.17 4.33 38.68
N PRO A 75 6.75 3.47 37.83
CA PRO A 75 6.52 2.03 37.93
C PRO A 75 6.96 1.53 39.31
N ARG A 76 6.01 1.07 40.13
CA ARG A 76 6.24 0.52 41.49
C ARG A 76 6.82 -0.90 41.45
N THR A 77 7.78 -1.18 40.56
CA THR A 77 8.37 -2.52 40.45
C THR A 77 9.58 -2.75 41.34
N LEU A 78 10.01 -1.75 42.14
CA LEU A 78 11.16 -1.88 43.05
C LEU A 78 10.82 -1.80 44.54
N SER A 79 9.58 -2.11 44.95
CA SER A 79 9.16 -2.07 46.37
C SER A 79 9.01 -3.43 47.04
N ARG A 80 9.55 -4.53 46.47
CA ARG A 80 9.38 -5.89 47.04
C ARG A 80 10.67 -6.55 47.56
N SER A 81 11.81 -5.87 47.61
CA SER A 81 13.09 -6.50 47.97
C SER A 81 13.69 -6.11 49.33
N LEU A 82 13.02 -5.26 50.15
CA LEU A 82 13.61 -4.81 51.43
C LEU A 82 12.80 -5.20 52.69
N SER A 83 11.75 -6.02 52.57
CA SER A 83 10.88 -6.35 53.71
C SER A 83 11.10 -7.76 54.30
N HIS A 84 12.20 -8.44 54.01
CA HIS A 84 12.49 -9.77 54.58
C HIS A 84 13.81 -9.88 55.36
N GLU A 85 14.61 -8.82 55.44
CA GLU A 85 15.87 -8.86 56.21
C GLU A 85 15.73 -8.40 57.67
N ALA A 86 14.63 -7.75 58.05
CA ALA A 86 14.46 -7.16 59.38
C ALA A 86 13.77 -8.07 60.44
N GLN A 87 13.61 -9.37 60.17
CA GLN A 87 12.94 -10.32 61.09
C GLN A 87 13.75 -11.60 61.38
N ARG A 88 15.06 -11.59 61.14
CA ARG A 88 15.97 -12.60 61.70
C ARG A 88 17.10 -11.90 62.45
N GLY A 89 17.04 -11.94 63.78
CA GLY A 89 18.09 -11.49 64.69
C GLY A 89 17.55 -10.57 65.76
#